data_AF-A0A432M0L8-F1
#
_entry.id   AF-A0A432M0L8-F1
#
_cell.length_a   1.000
_cell.length_b   1.000
_cell.length_c   1.000
_cell.angle_alpha   90.00
_cell.angle_beta   90.00
_cell.angle_gamma   90.00
#
_symmetry.space_group_name_H-M   'P 1'
#
loop_
_entity.id
_entity.type
_entity.pdbx_description
1 polymer ?
#
loop_
_entity_poly.entity_id
_entity_poly.type
_entity_poly.pdbx_seq_one_letter_code
_entity_poly.pdbx_strand_id
1 'polypeptide(L)'
;MMLGLEPEAPNRIWTYGLGVGSNVISVYPFISKWGMKCMQSKCVALVAFSLVQASVSITWLQVASVINLAAAQKRRRRRAIRRCLDRGCLHSKAWRPASFFLLVRSRPPHTSRSRGRMGYKKTWRPFVWLGLFLVVCSASADEASDVDSAPAAMVRHERILHVASDPGDPVTLLMSVYTPDGPGPFPLAVMNHGATSSLPPALQPRYHLSFSVYYFLSRGYAVALPMMRGYAGSGGRLHAHGCDDVATGLEAAKDIRAAISYLKQQPYIDGSRIVVAGQSFGGWNTLALGSLDEPGVKGLVSFAGGMKASSCGEWSDALVRAAGKLGGETKTPSIWFFGDNDAVFPTATWHAMYDSYAAKGGPAELVAYGTFGKDSHNLLGSGEGLHLWMPKLDAFLAKVGLPSTLVDPDYLPQAPPPPSHYAALDDVRAIPYLNAHGDNSGSTYYGKFLQRPLPRAIAIGRTGAGTADGGFDPIARAMKQCQQKSAECRLYAVDNDVVWVRPTPAPPATHFATLDDVNAVPYLDAKGRAGYEKFLAMPRPRVFAIAADGWWDAAALGPDPIAYIRAKCSAAHQDCRLYAVDGDVVWQH
;
A
#
# COMPACT_ATOMS: atom_id res chain seq x y z
N MET A 1 47.55 -37.47 2.15
CA MET A 1 48.13 -38.08 3.37
C MET A 1 47.50 -37.34 4.54
N MET A 2 46.63 -37.90 5.39
CA MET A 2 46.86 -38.97 6.40
C MET A 2 48.06 -38.64 7.31
N LEU A 3 48.08 -38.68 8.65
CA LEU A 3 47.13 -38.88 9.79
C LEU A 3 47.79 -38.19 11.03
N GLY A 4 47.21 -37.97 12.22
CA GLY A 4 45.89 -38.23 12.83
C GLY A 4 45.95 -38.14 14.38
N LEU A 5 44.83 -38.43 15.08
CA LEU A 5 44.66 -38.71 16.54
C LEU A 5 44.57 -37.56 17.57
N GLU A 6 43.45 -37.54 18.30
CA GLU A 6 43.20 -36.87 19.61
C GLU A 6 43.69 -37.76 20.79
N PRO A 7 43.48 -37.36 22.07
CA PRO A 7 42.26 -37.83 22.76
C PRO A 7 41.58 -36.90 23.79
N GLU A 8 40.25 -37.02 23.85
CA GLU A 8 39.28 -37.00 24.98
C GLU A 8 39.41 -36.08 26.23
N ALA A 9 38.24 -35.58 26.67
CA ALA A 9 38.00 -34.85 27.93
C ALA A 9 37.46 -35.77 29.06
N PRO A 10 37.23 -35.24 30.28
CA PRO A 10 35.88 -35.42 30.84
C PRO A 10 35.30 -34.26 31.67
N ASN A 11 33.97 -34.27 31.80
CA ASN A 11 33.12 -33.34 32.57
C ASN A 11 33.27 -33.41 34.11
N ARG A 12 32.95 -32.30 34.80
CA ARG A 12 32.20 -32.25 36.09
C ARG A 12 31.66 -30.82 36.31
N ILE A 13 30.34 -30.62 36.30
CA ILE A 13 29.41 -30.64 37.45
C ILE A 13 29.69 -29.53 38.47
N TRP A 14 28.76 -28.56 38.57
CA TRP A 14 28.59 -27.68 39.72
C TRP A 14 27.33 -28.06 40.49
N THR A 15 27.47 -28.26 41.81
CA THR A 15 26.40 -28.70 42.72
C THR A 15 25.76 -27.54 43.49
N TYR A 16 24.48 -27.70 43.81
CA TYR A 16 23.71 -26.80 44.68
C TYR A 16 24.23 -26.77 46.14
N GLY A 17 24.01 -25.64 46.81
CA GLY A 17 24.12 -25.48 48.27
C GLY A 17 22.95 -24.67 48.83
N LEU A 18 22.32 -25.16 49.90
CA LEU A 18 21.15 -24.57 50.57
C LEU A 18 21.54 -23.80 51.84
N GLY A 19 20.77 -22.77 52.22
CA GLY A 19 21.06 -21.89 53.37
C GLY A 19 19.85 -21.15 53.97
N VAL A 20 18.96 -21.93 54.59
CA VAL A 20 17.90 -21.65 55.59
C VAL A 20 17.76 -20.24 56.25
N GLY A 21 16.51 -19.72 56.27
CA GLY A 21 15.88 -19.03 57.43
C GLY A 21 15.70 -17.50 57.36
N SER A 22 14.65 -16.84 57.90
CA SER A 22 13.44 -17.25 58.67
C SER A 22 12.34 -16.17 58.62
N ASN A 23 11.10 -16.51 59.04
CA ASN A 23 9.87 -15.68 58.95
C ASN A 23 9.81 -14.41 59.83
N VAL A 24 9.03 -13.41 59.41
CA VAL A 24 8.13 -12.61 60.29
C VAL A 24 6.81 -12.29 59.54
N ILE A 25 5.69 -12.33 60.27
CA ILE A 25 4.30 -12.06 59.81
C ILE A 25 3.70 -10.92 60.66
N SER A 26 2.92 -10.01 60.05
CA SER A 26 1.83 -9.23 60.70
C SER A 26 0.98 -8.54 59.62
N VAL A 27 -0.24 -8.97 59.25
CA VAL A 27 -1.56 -8.89 59.92
C VAL A 27 -2.27 -7.51 59.79
N TYR A 28 -3.19 -7.44 58.80
CA TYR A 28 -4.61 -7.01 58.81
C TYR A 28 -5.15 -6.09 59.94
N PRO A 29 -6.24 -5.26 59.73
CA PRO A 29 -7.52 -5.75 59.15
C PRO A 29 -8.49 -4.79 58.40
N PHE A 30 -9.42 -5.40 57.64
CA PHE A 30 -10.85 -5.04 57.42
C PHE A 30 -11.18 -3.68 56.72
N ILE A 31 -12.23 -3.52 55.89
CA ILE A 31 -13.56 -4.15 55.85
C ILE A 31 -14.20 -4.09 54.42
N SER A 32 -14.83 -5.18 53.97
CA SER A 32 -16.01 -5.31 53.05
C SER A 32 -16.09 -4.54 51.70
N LYS A 33 -16.81 -4.97 50.65
CA LYS A 33 -17.95 -5.90 50.54
C LYS A 33 -18.14 -6.31 49.05
N TRP A 34 -18.45 -7.58 48.77
CA TRP A 34 -19.39 -8.12 47.75
C TRP A 34 -19.50 -7.45 46.35
N GLY A 35 -19.47 -8.15 45.20
CA GLY A 35 -19.35 -9.59 44.95
C GLY A 35 -19.60 -9.99 43.47
N MET A 36 -19.14 -11.20 43.12
CA MET A 36 -19.54 -12.10 42.01
C MET A 36 -20.00 -11.58 40.61
N LYS A 37 -19.18 -11.94 39.61
CA LYS A 37 -19.49 -12.77 38.41
C LYS A 37 -20.49 -12.30 37.32
N CYS A 38 -19.93 -12.33 36.10
CA CYS A 38 -20.45 -12.93 34.85
C CYS A 38 -21.40 -12.16 33.91
N MET A 39 -21.03 -12.31 32.63
CA MET A 39 -21.86 -12.41 31.42
C MET A 39 -22.30 -11.17 30.63
N GLN A 40 -22.11 -11.32 29.31
CA GLN A 40 -22.83 -10.76 28.17
C GLN A 40 -22.50 -9.35 27.61
N SER A 41 -21.90 -9.41 26.40
CA SER A 41 -22.49 -8.94 25.14
C SER A 41 -22.87 -7.46 24.94
N LYS A 42 -22.18 -6.85 23.96
CA LYS A 42 -22.71 -6.00 22.87
C LYS A 42 -23.26 -4.59 23.16
N CYS A 43 -22.75 -3.69 22.31
CA CYS A 43 -23.43 -2.56 21.64
C CYS A 43 -23.43 -1.14 22.25
N VAL A 44 -22.69 -0.28 21.53
CA VAL A 44 -23.11 1.02 20.99
C VAL A 44 -23.30 2.20 21.96
N ALA A 45 -22.33 3.11 21.84
CA ALA A 45 -22.28 4.49 22.29
C ALA A 45 -23.58 5.32 22.15
N LEU A 46 -23.82 6.17 23.15
CA LEU A 46 -24.61 7.40 23.04
C LEU A 46 -24.39 8.33 24.26
N VAL A 47 -23.53 9.35 24.11
CA VAL A 47 -23.56 10.58 24.93
C VAL A 47 -23.21 11.76 24.02
N ALA A 48 -23.88 12.90 24.21
CA ALA A 48 -23.72 14.09 23.38
C ALA A 48 -23.75 15.38 24.21
N PHE A 49 -23.29 16.46 23.59
CA PHE A 49 -23.52 17.88 23.90
C PHE A 49 -22.85 18.57 25.11
N SER A 50 -22.07 19.60 24.79
CA SER A 50 -22.11 20.97 25.36
C SER A 50 -21.44 21.93 24.34
N LEU A 51 -22.15 22.92 23.77
CA LEU A 51 -22.16 24.36 24.15
C LEU A 51 -20.83 25.08 23.78
N VAL A 52 -20.75 26.26 23.12
CA VAL A 52 -21.71 27.38 22.93
C VAL A 52 -21.43 28.21 21.63
N GLN A 53 -22.46 28.95 21.16
CA GLN A 53 -22.58 30.12 20.24
C GLN A 53 -21.34 30.71 19.48
N ALA A 54 -21.44 31.36 18.31
CA ALA A 54 -22.54 32.21 17.80
C ALA A 54 -22.59 32.40 16.26
N SER A 55 -23.78 32.81 15.74
CA SER A 55 -24.06 33.59 14.50
C SER A 55 -23.53 33.05 13.15
N VAL A 56 -24.34 32.80 12.11
CA VAL A 56 -25.21 33.76 11.38
C VAL A 56 -26.36 33.03 10.67
N SER A 57 -27.53 33.68 10.58
CA SER A 57 -28.75 33.18 9.92
C SER A 57 -28.69 33.18 8.39
N ILE A 58 -29.13 32.09 7.73
CA ILE A 58 -29.72 32.10 6.37
C ILE A 58 -30.56 30.81 6.12
N THR A 59 -31.70 30.95 5.44
CA THR A 59 -32.60 29.89 4.88
C THR A 59 -33.27 28.85 5.79
N TRP A 60 -34.28 29.27 6.57
CA TRP A 60 -35.24 28.37 7.25
C TRP A 60 -36.40 27.82 6.37
N LEU A 61 -36.29 27.87 5.04
CA LEU A 61 -37.39 27.57 4.10
C LEU A 61 -37.26 26.28 3.26
N GLN A 62 -36.12 25.57 3.31
CA GLN A 62 -35.97 24.30 2.58
C GLN A 62 -36.12 23.04 3.46
N VAL A 63 -35.92 23.13 4.77
CA VAL A 63 -35.98 21.97 5.70
C VAL A 63 -37.43 21.48 5.92
N ALA A 64 -38.41 22.39 5.97
CA ALA A 64 -39.82 22.05 6.21
C ALA A 64 -40.45 21.18 5.09
N SER A 65 -40.01 21.36 3.85
CA SER A 65 -40.52 20.62 2.68
C SER A 65 -40.06 19.15 2.69
N VAL A 66 -38.83 18.88 3.11
CA VAL A 66 -38.25 17.52 3.16
C VAL A 66 -38.91 16.68 4.26
N ILE A 67 -39.16 17.27 5.43
CA ILE A 67 -39.78 16.58 6.57
C ILE A 67 -41.23 16.16 6.25
N ASN A 68 -42.00 17.03 5.59
CA ASN A 68 -43.37 16.71 5.19
C ASN A 68 -43.44 15.59 4.13
N LEU A 69 -42.50 15.56 3.18
CA LEU A 69 -42.44 14.51 2.15
C LEU A 69 -42.12 13.12 2.76
N ALA A 70 -41.18 13.07 3.70
CA ALA A 70 -40.83 11.86 4.44
C ALA A 70 -42.00 11.34 5.30
N ALA A 71 -42.74 12.24 5.97
CA ALA A 71 -43.92 11.90 6.74
C ALA A 71 -45.05 11.32 5.86
N ALA A 72 -45.26 11.86 4.65
CA ALA A 72 -46.26 11.36 3.70
C ALA A 72 -45.91 9.95 3.16
N GLN A 73 -44.65 9.69 2.81
CA GLN A 73 -44.20 8.35 2.39
C GLN A 73 -44.35 7.32 3.52
N LYS A 74 -44.02 7.68 4.77
CA LYS A 74 -44.15 6.80 5.95
C LYS A 74 -45.61 6.41 6.23
N ARG A 75 -46.57 7.33 6.02
CA ARG A 75 -48.02 7.05 6.11
C ARG A 75 -48.51 6.14 4.97
N ARG A 76 -48.04 6.32 3.72
CA ARG A 76 -48.39 5.45 2.59
C ARG A 76 -47.90 4.00 2.80
N ARG A 77 -46.65 3.79 3.22
CA ARG A 77 -46.10 2.45 3.50
C ARG A 77 -46.87 1.71 4.61
N ARG A 78 -47.25 2.38 5.70
CA ARG A 78 -48.05 1.77 6.78
C ARG A 78 -49.47 1.35 6.32
N ARG A 79 -50.10 2.06 5.38
CA ARG A 79 -51.39 1.66 4.80
C ARG A 79 -51.28 0.50 3.81
N ALA A 80 -50.14 0.30 3.16
CA ALA A 80 -49.91 -0.84 2.27
C ALA A 80 -49.69 -2.14 3.06
N ILE A 81 -48.86 -2.09 4.11
CA ILE A 81 -48.54 -3.26 4.96
C ILE A 81 -49.80 -3.79 5.66
N ARG A 82 -50.67 -2.90 6.19
CA ARG A 82 -51.90 -3.33 6.88
C ARG A 82 -52.87 -4.08 5.94
N ARG A 83 -53.04 -3.61 4.70
CA ARG A 83 -53.87 -4.31 3.67
C ARG A 83 -53.30 -5.67 3.22
N CYS A 84 -52.00 -5.92 3.44
CA CYS A 84 -51.36 -7.18 3.09
C CYS A 84 -51.55 -8.23 4.19
N LEU A 85 -51.62 -7.79 5.46
CA LEU A 85 -51.90 -8.65 6.62
C LEU A 85 -53.39 -9.03 6.71
N ASP A 86 -54.31 -8.12 6.37
CA ASP A 86 -55.76 -8.36 6.40
C ASP A 86 -56.27 -9.30 5.28
N ARG A 87 -55.39 -9.87 4.42
CA ARG A 87 -55.77 -10.68 3.25
C ARG A 87 -55.09 -12.06 3.12
N GLY A 88 -54.36 -12.52 4.14
CA GLY A 88 -54.05 -13.95 4.31
C GLY A 88 -53.27 -14.66 3.17
N CYS A 89 -52.34 -13.98 2.48
CA CYS A 89 -51.57 -14.60 1.41
C CYS A 89 -50.37 -15.42 1.92
N LEU A 90 -50.61 -16.68 2.28
CA LEU A 90 -49.60 -17.73 2.42
C LEU A 90 -49.68 -18.68 1.22
N HIS A 91 -48.71 -18.64 0.30
CA HIS A 91 -47.97 -19.81 -0.24
C HIS A 91 -47.14 -19.54 -1.52
N SER A 92 -45.84 -19.83 -1.40
CA SER A 92 -44.96 -20.45 -2.41
C SER A 92 -44.45 -19.70 -3.67
N LYS A 93 -43.16 -19.98 -3.94
CA LYS A 93 -42.39 -19.93 -5.20
C LYS A 93 -41.94 -18.58 -5.82
N ALA A 94 -40.63 -18.38 -5.68
CA ALA A 94 -39.65 -17.92 -6.68
C ALA A 94 -39.92 -16.62 -7.47
N TRP A 95 -39.15 -15.57 -7.18
CA TRP A 95 -38.96 -14.40 -8.06
C TRP A 95 -37.48 -14.09 -8.27
N ARG A 96 -37.07 -14.02 -9.55
CA ARG A 96 -35.81 -13.41 -9.99
C ARG A 96 -36.06 -11.95 -10.36
N PRO A 97 -35.14 -11.00 -10.13
CA PRO A 97 -35.27 -9.65 -10.65
C PRO A 97 -34.91 -9.60 -12.14
N ALA A 98 -35.76 -8.95 -12.94
CA ALA A 98 -35.50 -8.63 -14.34
C ALA A 98 -35.33 -7.12 -14.53
N SER A 99 -34.40 -6.73 -15.39
CA SER A 99 -34.03 -5.34 -15.68
C SER A 99 -35.13 -4.59 -16.42
N PHE A 100 -35.38 -3.33 -16.04
CA PHE A 100 -36.31 -2.44 -16.75
C PHE A 100 -35.56 -1.57 -17.78
N PHE A 101 -35.83 -1.79 -19.06
CA PHE A 101 -35.58 -0.82 -20.13
C PHE A 101 -36.89 -0.08 -20.44
N LEU A 102 -36.83 1.25 -20.53
CA LEU A 102 -37.98 2.10 -20.88
C LEU A 102 -37.98 2.41 -22.37
N LEU A 103 -38.96 1.87 -23.10
CA LEU A 103 -39.19 2.10 -24.52
C LEU A 103 -40.60 2.65 -24.70
N VAL A 104 -40.73 3.96 -24.96
CA VAL A 104 -42.03 4.61 -25.21
C VAL A 104 -42.31 4.61 -26.72
N ARG A 105 -43.45 4.03 -27.11
CA ARG A 105 -43.88 3.87 -28.50
C ARG A 105 -45.27 4.47 -28.67
N SER A 106 -45.39 5.57 -29.40
CA SER A 106 -46.67 6.19 -29.74
C SER A 106 -47.20 5.70 -31.10
N ARG A 107 -48.53 5.57 -31.22
CA ARG A 107 -49.24 5.22 -32.47
C ARG A 107 -49.93 6.47 -33.07
N PRO A 108 -50.18 6.50 -34.39
CA PRO A 108 -50.65 7.69 -35.12
C PRO A 108 -52.17 7.72 -35.35
N PRO A 109 -52.73 8.87 -35.80
CA PRO A 109 -54.02 8.95 -36.47
C PRO A 109 -53.89 9.18 -38.00
N HIS A 110 -55.03 9.09 -38.69
CA HIS A 110 -55.14 8.93 -40.15
C HIS A 110 -55.08 10.20 -41.02
N THR A 111 -54.81 9.93 -42.29
CA THR A 111 -54.79 10.77 -43.51
C THR A 111 -55.99 11.68 -43.78
N SER A 112 -55.72 12.84 -44.38
CA SER A 112 -56.59 13.51 -45.37
C SER A 112 -55.76 14.41 -46.31
N ARG A 113 -56.25 14.66 -47.54
CA ARG A 113 -55.55 15.31 -48.67
C ARG A 113 -55.66 16.84 -48.63
N SER A 114 -54.62 17.55 -49.10
CA SER A 114 -54.73 18.46 -50.27
C SER A 114 -53.34 18.92 -50.78
N ARG A 115 -53.31 19.53 -51.98
CA ARG A 115 -52.09 19.91 -52.74
C ARG A 115 -51.73 21.38 -52.51
N GLY A 116 -50.44 21.72 -52.50
CA GLY A 116 -49.96 23.11 -52.61
C GLY A 116 -48.43 23.19 -52.66
N ARG A 117 -47.86 23.84 -53.70
CA ARG A 117 -46.39 23.96 -53.92
C ARG A 117 -45.82 25.25 -53.31
N MET A 118 -44.49 25.26 -53.18
CA MET A 118 -43.56 26.34 -52.75
C MET A 118 -43.40 26.41 -51.23
N GLY A 119 -42.25 26.12 -50.60
CA GLY A 119 -40.87 26.01 -51.08
C GLY A 119 -40.09 27.26 -50.74
N TYR A 120 -39.10 27.19 -49.83
CA TYR A 120 -37.97 28.11 -49.73
C TYR A 120 -36.89 27.58 -48.75
N LYS A 121 -35.62 27.62 -49.19
CA LYS A 121 -34.33 27.72 -48.48
C LYS A 121 -34.20 27.10 -47.06
N LYS A 122 -33.46 25.98 -46.98
CA LYS A 122 -33.02 25.32 -45.74
C LYS A 122 -31.67 25.88 -45.25
N THR A 123 -31.69 26.90 -44.39
CA THR A 123 -30.47 27.39 -43.72
C THR A 123 -30.09 26.46 -42.56
N TRP A 124 -28.91 25.83 -42.65
CA TRP A 124 -28.34 25.06 -41.54
C TRP A 124 -27.68 26.01 -40.53
N ARG A 125 -28.16 25.99 -39.28
CA ARG A 125 -27.42 26.47 -38.11
C ARG A 125 -26.87 25.24 -37.38
N PRO A 126 -25.54 25.08 -37.22
CA PRO A 126 -25.01 24.03 -36.35
C PRO A 126 -25.24 24.42 -34.89
N PHE A 127 -25.99 23.59 -34.15
CA PHE A 127 -26.01 23.66 -32.69
C PHE A 127 -24.67 23.10 -32.18
N VAL A 128 -23.77 23.99 -31.77
CA VAL A 128 -22.56 23.62 -31.05
C VAL A 128 -22.97 23.15 -29.65
N TRP A 129 -22.85 21.85 -29.39
CA TRP A 129 -22.93 21.31 -28.05
C TRP A 129 -21.65 21.70 -27.28
N LEU A 130 -21.75 22.70 -26.41
CA LEU A 130 -20.68 23.02 -25.47
C LEU A 130 -20.67 21.97 -24.34
N GLY A 131 -20.09 20.80 -24.63
CA GLY A 131 -19.81 19.77 -23.63
C GLY A 131 -18.70 20.24 -22.71
N LEU A 132 -19.05 20.81 -21.56
CA LEU A 132 -18.10 21.22 -20.53
C LEU A 132 -17.49 19.99 -19.84
N PHE A 133 -16.54 19.34 -20.51
CA PHE A 133 -15.69 18.33 -19.89
C PHE A 133 -14.71 19.00 -18.92
N LEU A 134 -15.16 19.18 -17.67
CA LEU A 134 -14.26 19.36 -16.54
C LEU A 134 -13.50 18.06 -16.29
N VAL A 135 -12.42 17.86 -17.06
CA VAL A 135 -11.37 16.90 -16.71
C VAL A 135 -10.62 17.50 -15.52
N VAL A 136 -11.09 17.17 -14.32
CA VAL A 136 -10.33 17.42 -13.10
C VAL A 136 -9.20 16.39 -13.04
N CYS A 137 -8.04 16.76 -13.55
CA CYS A 137 -6.80 16.05 -13.24
C CYS A 137 -6.45 16.34 -11.78
N SER A 138 -6.92 15.49 -10.86
CA SER A 138 -6.44 15.46 -9.48
C SER A 138 -5.04 14.83 -9.45
N ALA A 139 -4.01 15.66 -9.63
CA ALA A 139 -2.66 15.32 -9.17
C ALA A 139 -2.63 15.54 -7.64
N SER A 140 -2.87 14.47 -6.88
CA SER A 140 -2.71 14.48 -5.42
C SER A 140 -1.30 14.07 -5.06
N ALA A 141 -0.45 15.02 -4.67
CA ALA A 141 0.81 14.74 -3.98
C ALA A 141 0.59 14.30 -2.51
N ASP A 142 -0.46 13.52 -2.26
CA ASP A 142 -0.68 12.83 -0.99
C ASP A 142 0.06 11.50 -1.07
N GLU A 143 1.27 11.44 -0.49
CA GLU A 143 1.79 10.15 -0.02
C GLU A 143 0.78 9.61 0.98
N ALA A 144 0.12 8.49 0.63
CA ALA A 144 -1.05 8.02 1.35
C ALA A 144 -0.76 7.85 2.85
N SER A 145 -1.51 8.55 3.69
CA SER A 145 -1.33 8.58 5.15
C SER A 145 -1.80 7.27 5.79
N ASP A 146 -1.01 6.22 5.56
CA ASP A 146 -1.28 4.84 5.94
C ASP A 146 -0.94 4.60 7.44
N VAL A 147 -1.37 5.50 8.32
CA VAL A 147 -1.05 5.52 9.77
C VAL A 147 -1.51 4.23 10.47
N ASP A 148 -2.60 3.63 10.00
CA ASP A 148 -3.13 2.35 10.49
C ASP A 148 -2.38 1.11 9.96
N SER A 149 -1.41 1.29 9.04
CA SER A 149 -0.65 0.17 8.47
C SER A 149 0.87 0.35 8.33
N ALA A 150 1.41 1.50 8.71
CA ALA A 150 2.83 1.69 8.99
C ALA A 150 3.32 0.66 10.03
N PRO A 151 4.41 -0.10 9.75
CA PRO A 151 5.05 -0.97 10.74
C PRO A 151 5.27 -0.33 12.10
N ALA A 152 5.09 -1.14 13.15
CA ALA A 152 5.29 -0.72 14.54
C ALA A 152 6.73 -0.25 14.84
N ALA A 153 7.72 -0.58 13.99
CA ALA A 153 9.06 0.00 14.04
C ALA A 153 9.06 1.54 13.87
N MET A 154 8.20 2.10 13.04
CA MET A 154 8.22 3.52 12.69
C MET A 154 7.60 4.41 13.77
N VAL A 155 6.53 3.93 14.40
CA VAL A 155 5.80 4.69 15.44
C VAL A 155 6.56 4.70 16.77
N ARG A 156 7.50 3.77 16.99
CA ARG A 156 8.23 3.61 18.27
C ARG A 156 9.04 4.85 18.69
N HIS A 157 9.49 5.68 17.74
CA HIS A 157 10.39 6.81 18.00
C HIS A 157 10.01 8.11 17.26
N GLU A 158 8.73 8.32 16.93
CA GLU A 158 8.24 9.61 16.42
C GLU A 158 8.23 10.68 17.52
N ARG A 159 8.71 11.88 17.20
CA ARG A 159 8.56 13.10 18.00
C ARG A 159 8.03 14.22 17.14
N ILE A 160 7.06 14.97 17.67
CA ILE A 160 6.54 16.18 17.03
C ILE A 160 7.16 17.38 17.74
N LEU A 161 7.95 18.16 17.01
CA LEU A 161 8.69 19.31 17.53
C LEU A 161 8.11 20.61 16.98
N HIS A 162 8.25 21.67 17.78
CA HIS A 162 7.92 23.04 17.41
C HIS A 162 9.22 23.85 17.50
N VAL A 163 9.71 24.35 16.37
CA VAL A 163 11.03 24.98 16.22
C VAL A 163 10.85 26.42 15.75
N ALA A 164 11.61 27.37 16.31
CA ALA A 164 11.60 28.75 15.79
C ALA A 164 12.30 28.80 14.42
N SER A 165 11.72 29.53 13.46
CA SER A 165 12.34 29.82 12.17
C SER A 165 13.52 30.80 12.30
N ASP A 166 14.02 31.27 11.15
CA ASP A 166 15.05 32.32 11.08
C ASP A 166 14.69 33.55 11.96
N PRO A 167 15.62 34.07 12.80
CA PRO A 167 15.32 35.15 13.75
C PRO A 167 14.86 36.47 13.13
N GLY A 168 15.09 36.70 11.83
CA GLY A 168 14.65 37.92 11.16
C GLY A 168 13.13 38.02 10.94
N ASP A 169 12.44 36.88 10.95
CA ASP A 169 10.97 36.77 10.85
C ASP A 169 10.53 35.49 11.58
N PRO A 170 10.47 35.52 12.93
CA PRO A 170 10.33 34.32 13.74
C PRO A 170 8.89 33.80 13.77
N VAL A 171 8.70 32.62 13.19
CA VAL A 171 7.48 31.82 13.24
C VAL A 171 7.76 30.45 13.85
N THR A 172 6.73 29.81 14.41
CA THR A 172 6.85 28.43 14.91
C THR A 172 6.66 27.44 13.75
N LEU A 173 7.68 26.65 13.45
CA LEU A 173 7.67 25.57 12.47
C LEU A 173 7.32 24.25 13.16
N LEU A 174 6.34 23.54 12.61
CA LEU A 174 5.98 22.18 13.00
C LEU A 174 6.91 21.19 12.28
N MET A 175 7.49 20.23 13.01
CA MET A 175 8.39 19.23 12.43
C MET A 175 8.16 17.84 13.01
N SER A 176 8.02 16.85 12.13
CA SER A 176 8.04 15.43 12.50
C SER A 176 9.50 14.95 12.56
N VAL A 177 9.91 14.24 13.61
CA VAL A 177 11.26 13.65 13.73
C VAL A 177 11.18 12.19 14.11
N TYR A 178 11.87 11.34 13.36
CA TYR A 178 12.05 9.92 13.62
C TYR A 178 13.52 9.62 13.91
N THR A 179 13.79 8.67 14.79
CA THR A 179 15.14 8.12 15.02
C THR A 179 15.07 6.60 14.98
N PRO A 180 16.10 5.92 14.46
CA PRO A 180 16.19 4.47 14.55
C PRO A 180 16.60 4.06 15.97
N ASP A 181 16.47 2.77 16.29
CA ASP A 181 16.90 2.22 17.56
C ASP A 181 18.43 2.36 17.74
N GLY A 182 18.88 2.77 18.92
CA GLY A 182 20.30 2.88 19.27
C GLY A 182 20.70 4.20 19.95
N PRO A 183 22.00 4.38 20.28
CA PRO A 183 22.49 5.54 21.03
C PRO A 183 22.77 6.78 20.17
N GLY A 184 22.85 6.65 18.84
CA GLY A 184 23.38 7.70 17.97
C GLY A 184 24.89 7.97 18.17
N PRO A 185 25.40 9.14 17.75
CA PRO A 185 24.70 10.19 17.01
C PRO A 185 24.40 9.73 15.56
N PHE A 186 23.16 9.95 15.14
CA PHE A 186 22.68 9.53 13.83
C PHE A 186 22.97 10.58 12.75
N PRO A 187 23.38 10.19 11.52
CA PRO A 187 23.32 11.10 10.38
C PRO A 187 21.88 11.57 10.17
N LEU A 188 21.70 12.76 9.58
CA LEU A 188 20.40 13.40 9.44
C LEU A 188 19.92 13.38 7.98
N ALA A 189 18.72 12.86 7.75
CA ALA A 189 17.97 13.09 6.52
C ALA A 189 16.88 14.13 6.79
N VAL A 190 16.84 15.21 6.01
CA VAL A 190 15.74 16.19 6.06
C VAL A 190 14.90 16.04 4.81
N MET A 191 13.63 15.66 4.96
CA MET A 191 12.72 15.37 3.86
C MET A 191 11.61 16.44 3.79
N ASN A 192 11.64 17.24 2.73
CA ASN A 192 10.78 18.41 2.54
C ASN A 192 9.50 18.03 1.79
N HIS A 193 8.36 18.52 2.28
CA HIS A 193 7.04 18.22 1.73
C HIS A 193 6.78 18.90 0.38
N GLY A 194 5.99 18.24 -0.48
CA GLY A 194 5.39 18.86 -1.66
C GLY A 194 4.30 19.87 -1.31
N ALA A 195 3.63 20.43 -2.32
CA ALA A 195 2.49 21.33 -2.11
C ALA A 195 1.40 21.05 -3.14
N THR A 196 0.14 21.13 -2.71
CA THR A 196 -1.02 21.02 -3.61
C THR A 196 -1.80 22.35 -3.70
N SER A 197 -2.44 22.60 -4.83
CA SER A 197 -3.43 23.68 -4.98
C SER A 197 -4.86 23.25 -4.62
N SER A 198 -5.10 21.97 -4.28
CA SER A 198 -6.42 21.46 -3.90
C SER A 198 -6.86 21.89 -2.49
N LEU A 199 -5.91 22.26 -1.63
CA LEU A 199 -6.14 22.71 -0.25
C LEU A 199 -5.28 23.94 0.07
N PRO A 200 -5.80 24.93 0.81
CA PRO A 200 -4.98 26.01 1.38
C PRO A 200 -3.81 25.43 2.20
N PRO A 201 -2.60 26.03 2.17
CA PRO A 201 -1.41 25.52 2.87
C PRO A 201 -1.63 25.09 4.33
N ALA A 202 -2.32 25.91 5.13
CA ALA A 202 -2.63 25.62 6.54
C ALA A 202 -3.62 24.46 6.75
N LEU A 203 -4.30 24.00 5.70
CA LEU A 203 -5.20 22.84 5.73
C LEU A 203 -4.61 21.59 5.06
N GLN A 204 -3.38 21.67 4.53
CA GLN A 204 -2.66 20.49 4.03
C GLN A 204 -2.22 19.62 5.23
N PRO A 205 -2.21 18.29 5.09
CA PRO A 205 -1.80 17.41 6.17
C PRO A 205 -0.35 17.66 6.59
N ARG A 206 -0.04 17.41 7.87
CA ARG A 206 1.34 17.34 8.35
C ARG A 206 2.08 16.25 7.58
N TYR A 207 3.30 16.51 7.14
CA TYR A 207 4.12 15.52 6.45
C TYR A 207 4.75 14.54 7.45
N HIS A 208 4.39 13.26 7.31
CA HIS A 208 4.82 12.17 8.19
C HIS A 208 4.63 10.80 7.51
N LEU A 209 5.34 9.76 7.97
CA LEU A 209 5.14 8.36 7.57
C LEU A 209 5.18 8.05 6.06
N SER A 210 6.25 8.47 5.36
CA SER A 210 6.47 8.21 3.92
C SER A 210 7.58 7.19 3.61
N PHE A 211 7.60 6.65 2.38
CA PHE A 211 8.60 5.68 1.92
C PHE A 211 10.05 6.19 2.01
N SER A 212 10.27 7.50 1.87
CA SER A 212 11.58 8.12 2.09
C SER A 212 12.04 8.03 3.55
N VAL A 213 11.13 8.22 4.53
CA VAL A 213 11.44 8.04 5.96
C VAL A 213 11.92 6.62 6.24
N TYR A 214 11.21 5.66 5.68
CA TYR A 214 11.46 4.23 5.84
C TYR A 214 12.82 3.81 5.26
N TYR A 215 13.12 4.31 4.06
CA TYR A 215 14.43 4.19 3.43
C TYR A 215 15.57 4.73 4.29
N PHE A 216 15.43 5.95 4.83
CA PHE A 216 16.49 6.57 5.63
C PHE A 216 16.65 5.92 7.02
N LEU A 217 15.55 5.57 7.70
CA LEU A 217 15.59 4.81 8.96
C LEU A 217 16.31 3.46 8.78
N SER A 218 15.99 2.72 7.71
CA SER A 218 16.64 1.44 7.38
C SER A 218 18.16 1.53 7.11
N ARG A 219 18.69 2.75 6.96
CA ARG A 219 20.14 3.07 6.78
C ARG A 219 20.75 3.77 8.01
N GLY A 220 20.03 3.81 9.13
CA GLY A 220 20.52 4.36 10.40
C GLY A 220 20.45 5.88 10.53
N TYR A 221 19.66 6.56 9.69
CA TYR A 221 19.47 8.02 9.80
C TYR A 221 18.37 8.40 10.77
N ALA A 222 18.57 9.48 11.51
CA ALA A 222 17.46 10.27 12.01
C ALA A 222 16.80 11.00 10.82
N VAL A 223 15.47 11.06 10.79
CA VAL A 223 14.72 11.68 9.70
C VAL A 223 13.87 12.81 10.22
N ALA A 224 13.99 13.99 9.62
CA ALA A 224 13.22 15.19 9.96
C ALA A 224 12.35 15.63 8.78
N LEU A 225 11.08 15.95 9.05
CA LEU A 225 10.11 16.40 8.08
C LEU A 225 9.54 17.74 8.56
N PRO A 226 10.23 18.87 8.27
CA PRO A 226 9.76 20.20 8.64
C PRO A 226 8.62 20.65 7.72
N MET A 227 7.57 21.21 8.30
CA MET A 227 6.52 21.93 7.56
C MET A 227 6.95 23.38 7.39
N MET A 228 7.00 23.86 6.14
CA MET A 228 7.37 25.24 5.83
C MET A 228 6.35 26.23 6.43
N ARG A 229 6.75 27.49 6.63
CA ARG A 229 5.86 28.56 7.13
C ARG A 229 4.49 28.60 6.43
N GLY A 230 3.43 28.62 7.24
CA GLY A 230 2.04 28.61 6.79
C GLY A 230 1.49 27.26 6.28
N TYR A 231 2.26 26.17 6.30
CA TYR A 231 1.76 24.83 5.98
C TYR A 231 1.40 24.03 7.23
N ALA A 232 0.28 23.29 7.18
CA ALA A 232 -0.25 22.52 8.30
C ALA A 232 -0.30 23.36 9.61
N GLY A 233 0.39 22.91 10.66
CA GLY A 233 0.49 23.62 11.94
C GLY A 233 1.66 24.61 12.06
N SER A 234 2.42 24.88 10.99
CA SER A 234 3.45 25.92 11.01
C SER A 234 2.83 27.32 10.90
N GLY A 235 3.31 28.23 11.75
CA GLY A 235 2.88 29.63 11.76
C GLY A 235 3.34 30.43 10.54
N GLY A 236 2.86 31.67 10.45
CA GLY A 236 3.21 32.59 9.37
C GLY A 236 2.56 32.26 8.02
N ARG A 237 3.21 32.67 6.95
CA ARG A 237 2.84 32.37 5.56
C ARG A 237 4.07 32.46 4.67
N LEU A 238 4.13 31.63 3.63
CA LEU A 238 5.08 31.81 2.53
C LEU A 238 4.63 32.99 1.66
N HIS A 239 5.56 33.84 1.21
CA HIS A 239 5.22 34.95 0.33
C HIS A 239 5.12 34.51 -1.15
N ALA A 240 4.23 35.17 -1.90
CA ALA A 240 4.10 34.96 -3.33
C ALA A 240 5.05 35.90 -4.08
N HIS A 241 6.11 35.36 -4.69
CA HIS A 241 7.13 36.14 -5.43
C HIS A 241 6.89 36.21 -6.94
N GLY A 242 5.67 35.90 -7.40
CA GLY A 242 5.33 35.90 -8.83
C GLY A 242 6.11 34.84 -9.59
N CYS A 243 6.93 35.27 -10.55
CA CYS A 243 7.82 34.41 -11.33
C CYS A 243 9.27 34.37 -10.79
N ASP A 244 9.55 34.89 -9.58
CA ASP A 244 10.84 34.67 -8.92
C ASP A 244 10.78 33.39 -8.06
N ASP A 245 10.88 32.26 -8.74
CA ASP A 245 10.89 30.93 -8.11
C ASP A 245 12.13 30.73 -7.22
N VAL A 246 13.21 31.48 -7.45
CA VAL A 246 14.39 31.50 -6.57
C VAL A 246 14.06 32.19 -5.25
N ALA A 247 13.41 33.35 -5.26
CA ALA A 247 12.99 34.02 -4.02
C ALA A 247 12.03 33.15 -3.19
N THR A 248 11.08 32.46 -3.84
CA THR A 248 10.17 31.52 -3.15
C THR A 248 10.94 30.34 -2.55
N GLY A 249 11.82 29.69 -3.31
CA GLY A 249 12.62 28.57 -2.83
C GLY A 249 13.56 28.96 -1.68
N LEU A 250 14.20 30.14 -1.77
CA LEU A 250 15.08 30.66 -0.72
C LEU A 250 14.35 31.08 0.56
N GLU A 251 13.08 31.49 0.47
CA GLU A 251 12.26 31.73 1.67
C GLU A 251 12.00 30.41 2.43
N ALA A 252 11.61 29.36 1.72
CA ALA A 252 11.45 28.02 2.30
C ALA A 252 12.78 27.44 2.81
N ALA A 253 13.88 27.65 2.09
CA ALA A 253 15.22 27.19 2.50
C ALA A 253 15.67 27.75 3.86
N LYS A 254 15.23 28.95 4.25
CA LYS A 254 15.49 29.51 5.60
C LYS A 254 14.83 28.71 6.70
N ASP A 255 13.61 28.23 6.48
CA ASP A 255 12.89 27.37 7.43
C ASP A 255 13.54 25.98 7.53
N ILE A 256 13.98 25.42 6.39
CA ILE A 256 14.76 24.16 6.36
C ILE A 256 16.08 24.33 7.15
N ARG A 257 16.80 25.45 6.95
CA ARG A 257 18.02 25.77 7.68
C ARG A 257 17.78 25.94 9.19
N ALA A 258 16.66 26.53 9.60
CA ALA A 258 16.31 26.65 11.01
C ALA A 258 16.05 25.27 11.65
N ALA A 259 15.33 24.38 10.96
CA ALA A 259 15.13 23.00 11.38
C ALA A 259 16.46 22.23 11.52
N ILE A 260 17.35 22.34 10.52
CA ILE A 260 18.71 21.77 10.55
C ILE A 260 19.51 22.33 11.74
N SER A 261 19.49 23.65 11.94
CA SER A 261 20.23 24.34 13.00
C SER A 261 19.78 23.93 14.40
N TYR A 262 18.48 23.68 14.60
CA TYR A 262 17.95 23.14 15.84
C TYR A 262 18.38 21.67 16.07
N LEU A 263 18.34 20.85 15.02
CA LEU A 263 18.70 19.43 15.12
C LEU A 263 20.21 19.22 15.34
N LYS A 264 21.07 20.07 14.76
CA LYS A 264 22.53 20.06 14.98
C LYS A 264 22.94 20.34 16.45
N GLN A 265 22.04 20.87 17.27
CA GLN A 265 22.26 21.09 18.71
C GLN A 265 21.88 19.87 19.57
N GLN A 266 21.29 18.84 18.98
CA GLN A 266 20.80 17.67 19.71
C GLN A 266 21.91 16.60 19.82
N PRO A 267 22.17 16.03 21.00
CA PRO A 267 23.31 15.13 21.22
C PRO A 267 23.22 13.80 20.46
N TYR A 268 22.02 13.45 19.96
CA TYR A 268 21.77 12.24 19.15
C TYR A 268 21.87 12.49 17.64
N ILE A 269 22.27 13.68 17.17
CA ILE A 269 22.41 14.02 15.75
C ILE A 269 23.87 14.30 15.40
N ASP A 270 24.35 13.67 14.32
CA ASP A 270 25.61 14.01 13.69
C ASP A 270 25.40 15.11 12.65
N GLY A 271 25.60 16.35 13.08
CA GLY A 271 25.49 17.55 12.24
C GLY A 271 26.51 17.66 11.10
N SER A 272 27.45 16.71 10.96
CA SER A 272 28.43 16.69 9.87
C SER A 272 28.03 15.79 8.69
N ARG A 273 27.01 14.94 8.87
CA ARG A 273 26.51 13.96 7.89
C ARG A 273 25.02 14.19 7.62
N ILE A 274 24.71 15.20 6.81
CA ILE A 274 23.34 15.58 6.46
C ILE A 274 23.06 15.33 4.97
N VAL A 275 21.91 14.73 4.66
CA VAL A 275 21.29 14.75 3.33
C VAL A 275 19.99 15.54 3.40
N VAL A 276 19.74 16.36 2.40
CA VAL A 276 18.45 17.07 2.27
C VAL A 276 17.76 16.57 1.02
N ALA A 277 16.49 16.24 1.16
CA ALA A 277 15.67 15.57 0.17
C ALA A 277 14.29 16.25 0.09
N GLY A 278 13.60 16.09 -1.04
CA GLY A 278 12.24 16.59 -1.16
C GLY A 278 11.55 16.13 -2.44
N GLN A 279 10.22 16.16 -2.43
CA GLN A 279 9.39 15.86 -3.60
C GLN A 279 8.62 17.10 -4.05
N SER A 280 8.46 17.29 -5.37
CA SER A 280 7.70 18.41 -5.93
C SER A 280 8.23 19.76 -5.43
N PHE A 281 7.38 20.61 -4.83
CA PHE A 281 7.80 21.86 -4.18
C PHE A 281 8.91 21.67 -3.12
N GLY A 282 8.90 20.56 -2.37
CA GLY A 282 9.97 20.22 -1.43
C GLY A 282 11.29 19.89 -2.12
N GLY A 283 11.24 19.29 -3.31
CA GLY A 283 12.43 19.05 -4.14
C GLY A 283 13.02 20.37 -4.65
N TRP A 284 12.17 21.32 -5.03
CA TRP A 284 12.61 22.68 -5.37
C TRP A 284 13.28 23.40 -4.20
N ASN A 285 12.66 23.37 -3.01
CA ASN A 285 13.21 23.99 -1.80
C ASN A 285 14.54 23.34 -1.36
N THR A 286 14.71 22.04 -1.65
CA THR A 286 15.97 21.31 -1.44
C THR A 286 17.09 21.85 -2.33
N LEU A 287 16.80 22.11 -3.61
CA LEU A 287 17.76 22.74 -4.53
C LEU A 287 18.07 24.19 -4.14
N ALA A 288 17.07 24.92 -3.63
CA ALA A 288 17.26 26.28 -3.14
C ALA A 288 18.09 26.34 -1.85
N LEU A 289 18.02 25.34 -0.96
CA LEU A 289 18.97 25.20 0.15
C LEU A 289 20.39 24.91 -0.37
N GLY A 290 20.52 24.18 -1.47
CA GLY A 290 21.80 23.86 -2.11
C GLY A 290 22.65 25.08 -2.48
N SER A 291 22.02 26.18 -2.89
CA SER A 291 22.69 27.45 -3.20
C SER A 291 23.14 28.24 -1.96
N LEU A 292 22.81 27.79 -0.75
CA LEU A 292 23.20 28.42 0.52
C LEU A 292 24.44 27.81 1.18
N ASP A 293 25.01 26.73 0.61
CA ASP A 293 26.24 26.08 1.10
C ASP A 293 26.16 25.66 2.59
N GLU A 294 25.02 25.10 3.02
CA GLU A 294 24.73 24.80 4.43
C GLU A 294 25.72 23.77 5.04
N PRO A 295 26.49 24.14 6.07
CA PRO A 295 27.56 23.29 6.60
C PRO A 295 27.06 21.93 7.12
N GLY A 296 27.65 20.85 6.61
CA GLY A 296 27.31 19.47 6.98
C GLY A 296 26.36 18.78 6.00
N VAL A 297 25.71 19.53 5.09
CA VAL A 297 24.96 18.93 3.97
C VAL A 297 25.95 18.39 2.94
N LYS A 298 25.87 17.09 2.67
CA LYS A 298 26.76 16.37 1.73
C LYS A 298 26.10 16.08 0.38
N GLY A 299 24.77 16.01 0.34
CA GLY A 299 24.02 15.70 -0.87
C GLY A 299 22.59 16.24 -0.84
N LEU A 300 22.05 16.49 -2.03
CA LEU A 300 20.70 16.98 -2.28
C LEU A 300 19.93 15.96 -3.12
N VAL A 301 18.67 15.69 -2.78
CA VAL A 301 17.84 14.67 -3.45
C VAL A 301 16.51 15.28 -3.89
N SER A 302 16.30 15.36 -5.20
CA SER A 302 15.13 16.02 -5.80
C SER A 302 14.24 15.02 -6.53
N PHE A 303 13.08 14.69 -5.96
CA PHE A 303 12.07 13.84 -6.60
C PHE A 303 11.03 14.70 -7.31
N ALA A 304 11.00 14.67 -8.65
CA ALA A 304 10.12 15.52 -9.46
C ALA A 304 10.13 17.00 -9.03
N GLY A 305 11.31 17.51 -8.63
CA GLY A 305 11.42 18.77 -7.89
C GLY A 305 11.27 20.01 -8.76
N GLY A 306 10.27 20.84 -8.45
CA GLY A 306 9.96 22.06 -9.17
C GLY A 306 8.85 22.84 -8.48
N MET A 307 8.47 23.99 -9.02
CA MET A 307 7.33 24.75 -8.51
C MET A 307 6.53 25.40 -9.62
N LYS A 308 5.26 25.69 -9.32
CA LYS A 308 4.35 26.41 -10.22
C LYS A 308 3.61 27.47 -9.43
N ALA A 309 4.19 28.67 -9.36
CA ALA A 309 3.53 29.80 -8.75
C ALA A 309 2.22 30.13 -9.51
N SER A 310 1.08 30.11 -8.81
CA SER A 310 -0.23 30.45 -9.40
C SER A 310 -0.32 31.90 -9.88
N SER A 311 0.58 32.76 -9.41
CA SER A 311 0.76 34.16 -9.83
C SER A 311 1.74 34.33 -11.01
N CYS A 312 2.31 33.26 -11.56
CA CYS A 312 3.19 33.30 -12.73
C CYS A 312 2.52 32.67 -13.97
N GLY A 313 2.33 33.46 -15.03
CA GLY A 313 1.84 32.95 -16.31
C GLY A 313 2.87 32.08 -17.03
N GLU A 314 4.10 32.60 -17.15
CA GLU A 314 5.24 31.95 -17.82
C GLU A 314 6.04 31.04 -16.87
N TRP A 315 5.33 30.22 -16.07
CA TRP A 315 5.91 29.46 -14.96
C TRP A 315 7.00 28.47 -15.39
N SER A 316 6.87 27.81 -16.56
CA SER A 316 7.89 26.87 -17.06
C SER A 316 9.22 27.59 -17.34
N ASP A 317 9.12 28.73 -18.00
CA ASP A 317 10.25 29.58 -18.37
C ASP A 317 10.92 30.24 -17.14
N ALA A 318 10.11 30.64 -16.17
CA ALA A 318 10.58 31.13 -14.87
C ALA A 318 11.39 30.05 -14.14
N LEU A 319 10.82 28.84 -14.04
CA LEU A 319 11.41 27.69 -13.35
C LEU A 319 12.73 27.24 -14.00
N VAL A 320 12.82 27.22 -15.34
CA VAL A 320 14.05 26.92 -16.09
C VAL A 320 15.15 27.96 -15.84
N ARG A 321 14.83 29.27 -15.85
CA ARG A 321 15.80 30.33 -15.53
C ARG A 321 16.24 30.26 -14.06
N ALA A 322 15.30 29.98 -13.16
CA ALA A 322 15.56 29.84 -11.74
C ALA A 322 16.47 28.64 -11.45
N ALA A 323 16.26 27.51 -12.15
CA ALA A 323 17.11 26.32 -12.01
C ALA A 323 18.57 26.63 -12.37
N GLY A 324 18.81 27.35 -13.47
CA GLY A 324 20.15 27.82 -13.82
C GLY A 324 20.77 28.75 -12.77
N LYS A 325 19.97 29.67 -12.20
CA LYS A 325 20.45 30.55 -11.11
C LYS A 325 20.81 29.77 -9.84
N LEU A 326 20.03 28.76 -9.46
CA LEU A 326 20.37 27.89 -8.33
C LEU A 326 21.61 27.02 -8.62
N GLY A 327 21.73 26.50 -9.84
CA GLY A 327 22.87 25.69 -10.27
C GLY A 327 24.19 26.45 -10.22
N GLY A 328 24.21 27.72 -10.64
CA GLY A 328 25.42 28.57 -10.61
C GLY A 328 25.95 28.89 -9.20
N GLU A 329 25.13 28.75 -8.17
CA GLU A 329 25.50 28.99 -6.76
C GLU A 329 25.72 27.68 -5.97
N THR A 330 25.24 26.53 -6.49
CA THR A 330 25.27 25.26 -5.75
C THR A 330 26.60 24.53 -5.94
N LYS A 331 27.27 24.19 -4.83
CA LYS A 331 28.48 23.35 -4.79
C LYS A 331 28.19 21.92 -4.34
N THR A 332 27.12 21.72 -3.58
CA THR A 332 26.73 20.43 -3.01
C THR A 332 26.18 19.50 -4.10
N PRO A 333 26.72 18.28 -4.27
CA PRO A 333 26.20 17.33 -5.24
C PRO A 333 24.70 17.05 -5.08
N SER A 334 24.01 16.84 -6.19
CA SER A 334 22.58 16.55 -6.22
C SER A 334 22.24 15.35 -7.11
N ILE A 335 21.13 14.68 -6.82
CA ILE A 335 20.52 13.65 -7.67
C ILE A 335 19.03 13.97 -7.88
N TRP A 336 18.59 13.91 -9.14
CA TRP A 336 17.29 14.35 -9.61
C TRP A 336 16.54 13.18 -10.23
N PHE A 337 15.33 12.90 -9.78
CA PHE A 337 14.49 11.80 -10.27
C PHE A 337 13.29 12.35 -11.03
N PHE A 338 13.20 12.08 -12.34
CA PHE A 338 12.09 12.51 -13.19
C PHE A 338 11.58 11.41 -14.13
N GLY A 339 10.29 11.47 -14.46
CA GLY A 339 9.61 10.55 -15.36
C GLY A 339 8.94 11.27 -16.53
N ASP A 340 8.67 10.51 -17.58
CA ASP A 340 8.18 11.06 -18.86
C ASP A 340 6.69 11.40 -18.85
N ASN A 341 5.91 10.82 -17.93
CA ASN A 341 4.47 11.04 -17.79
C ASN A 341 4.11 11.83 -16.52
N ASP A 342 4.97 12.77 -16.11
CA ASP A 342 4.71 13.64 -14.96
C ASP A 342 3.61 14.66 -15.32
N ALA A 343 2.51 14.64 -14.56
CA ALA A 343 1.34 15.47 -14.84
C ALA A 343 1.51 16.94 -14.42
N VAL A 344 2.57 17.28 -13.68
CA VAL A 344 2.84 18.62 -13.13
C VAL A 344 3.94 19.33 -13.93
N PHE A 345 5.03 18.61 -14.21
CA PHE A 345 6.22 19.11 -14.90
C PHE A 345 6.45 18.29 -16.19
N PRO A 346 6.02 18.78 -17.37
CA PRO A 346 6.20 18.04 -18.62
C PRO A 346 7.67 17.74 -18.95
N THR A 347 7.93 16.69 -19.74
CA THR A 347 9.27 16.23 -20.14
C THR A 347 10.17 17.34 -20.71
N ALA A 348 9.60 18.27 -21.49
CA ALA A 348 10.35 19.40 -22.04
C ALA A 348 10.78 20.41 -20.96
N THR A 349 9.95 20.59 -19.93
CA THR A 349 10.20 21.52 -18.81
C THR A 349 11.27 20.98 -17.88
N TRP A 350 11.17 19.72 -17.42
CA TRP A 350 12.15 19.19 -16.47
C TRP A 350 13.52 18.92 -17.11
N HIS A 351 13.59 18.52 -18.39
CA HIS A 351 14.86 18.49 -19.13
C HIS A 351 15.49 19.90 -19.17
N ALA A 352 14.74 20.92 -19.61
CA ALA A 352 15.26 22.27 -19.69
C ALA A 352 15.70 22.82 -18.31
N MET A 353 15.03 22.46 -17.21
CA MET A 353 15.48 22.80 -15.86
C MET A 353 16.83 22.15 -15.51
N TYR A 354 16.96 20.85 -15.74
CA TYR A 354 18.19 20.11 -15.45
C TYR A 354 19.35 20.62 -16.32
N ASP A 355 19.13 20.80 -17.62
CA ASP A 355 20.12 21.32 -18.57
C ASP A 355 20.56 22.74 -18.16
N SER A 356 19.62 23.60 -17.76
CA SER A 356 19.91 24.95 -17.27
C SER A 356 20.73 24.94 -15.97
N TYR A 357 20.39 24.07 -15.02
CA TYR A 357 21.12 23.89 -13.76
C TYR A 357 22.56 23.39 -14.00
N ALA A 358 22.71 22.34 -14.81
CA ALA A 358 24.00 21.74 -15.15
C ALA A 358 24.89 22.67 -15.99
N ALA A 359 24.32 23.37 -16.99
CA ALA A 359 25.05 24.33 -17.83
C ALA A 359 25.55 25.57 -17.06
N LYS A 360 25.06 25.80 -15.83
CA LYS A 360 25.58 26.83 -14.92
C LYS A 360 26.60 26.31 -13.91
N GLY A 361 26.95 25.02 -13.98
CA GLY A 361 27.97 24.39 -13.12
C GLY A 361 27.40 23.63 -11.92
N GLY A 362 26.07 23.57 -11.77
CA GLY A 362 25.42 22.86 -10.68
C GLY A 362 25.69 21.34 -10.75
N PRO A 363 26.30 20.72 -9.74
CA PRO A 363 26.64 19.29 -9.77
C PRO A 363 25.38 18.44 -9.57
N ALA A 364 24.82 17.92 -10.67
CA ALA A 364 23.60 17.13 -10.65
C ALA A 364 23.75 15.81 -11.44
N GLU A 365 23.20 14.73 -10.90
CA GLU A 365 22.96 13.46 -11.58
C GLU A 365 21.47 13.33 -11.92
N LEU A 366 21.14 13.06 -13.19
CA LEU A 366 19.76 12.81 -13.61
C LEU A 366 19.45 11.31 -13.66
N VAL A 367 18.39 10.91 -12.96
CA VAL A 367 17.71 9.63 -13.09
C VAL A 367 16.38 9.87 -13.81
N ALA A 368 16.44 9.89 -15.14
CA ALA A 368 15.26 9.79 -15.99
C ALA A 368 14.82 8.32 -16.02
N TYR A 369 13.69 8.00 -15.39
CA TYR A 369 13.21 6.61 -15.22
C TYR A 369 12.09 6.20 -16.18
N GLY A 370 11.84 7.01 -17.22
CA GLY A 370 10.80 6.75 -18.21
C GLY A 370 9.38 6.95 -17.65
N THR A 371 8.42 6.17 -18.15
CA THR A 371 7.04 6.23 -17.67
C THR A 371 6.82 5.44 -16.39
N PHE A 372 6.16 6.02 -15.39
CA PHE A 372 5.76 5.33 -14.15
C PHE A 372 4.26 5.48 -13.86
N GLY A 373 3.60 4.37 -13.54
CA GLY A 373 2.18 4.33 -13.18
C GLY A 373 1.27 5.04 -14.20
N LYS A 374 0.34 5.86 -13.70
CA LYS A 374 -0.45 6.79 -14.53
C LYS A 374 0.15 8.18 -14.60
N ASP A 375 0.85 8.59 -13.55
CA ASP A 375 1.50 9.88 -13.38
C ASP A 375 2.76 9.66 -12.55
N SER A 376 3.93 9.93 -13.14
CA SER A 376 5.22 9.69 -12.52
C SER A 376 5.53 10.64 -11.36
N HIS A 377 4.78 11.73 -11.20
CA HIS A 377 4.92 12.66 -10.07
C HIS A 377 4.77 11.95 -8.70
N ASN A 378 4.10 10.81 -8.70
CA ASN A 378 3.76 10.00 -7.53
C ASN A 378 4.77 8.86 -7.23
N LEU A 379 5.93 8.81 -7.91
CA LEU A 379 6.93 7.75 -7.74
C LEU A 379 7.30 7.51 -6.27
N LEU A 380 7.57 8.58 -5.53
CA LEU A 380 8.10 8.47 -4.16
C LEU A 380 7.09 7.83 -3.20
N GLY A 381 5.81 8.15 -3.37
CA GLY A 381 4.70 7.62 -2.58
C GLY A 381 4.25 6.20 -2.95
N SER A 382 5.03 5.48 -3.77
CA SER A 382 4.67 4.14 -4.24
C SER A 382 5.72 3.09 -3.86
N GLY A 383 5.24 1.95 -3.35
CA GLY A 383 6.07 0.76 -3.10
C GLY A 383 6.71 0.20 -4.37
N GLU A 384 6.05 0.34 -5.53
CA GLU A 384 6.66 0.03 -6.83
C GLU A 384 7.84 0.95 -7.14
N GLY A 385 7.83 2.20 -6.68
CA GLY A 385 8.92 3.14 -6.92
C GLY A 385 10.25 2.71 -6.27
N LEU A 386 10.18 1.99 -5.14
CA LEU A 386 11.34 1.62 -4.31
C LEU A 386 12.48 0.99 -5.13
N HIS A 387 12.18 -0.01 -5.97
CA HIS A 387 13.21 -0.71 -6.74
C HIS A 387 13.85 0.16 -7.84
N LEU A 388 13.17 1.22 -8.28
CA LEU A 388 13.66 2.15 -9.30
C LEU A 388 14.63 3.18 -8.72
N TRP A 389 14.29 3.78 -7.57
CA TRP A 389 15.07 4.87 -6.99
C TRP A 389 16.04 4.47 -5.87
N MET A 390 15.73 3.45 -5.06
CA MET A 390 16.60 3.09 -3.93
C MET A 390 18.04 2.74 -4.35
N PRO A 391 18.30 1.88 -5.35
CA PRO A 391 19.67 1.53 -5.72
C PRO A 391 20.47 2.71 -6.29
N LYS A 392 19.77 3.70 -6.87
CA LYS A 392 20.38 4.94 -7.39
C LYS A 392 20.73 5.89 -6.25
N LEU A 393 19.82 6.03 -5.28
CA LEU A 393 20.08 6.85 -4.10
C LEU A 393 21.16 6.22 -3.20
N ASP A 394 21.23 4.89 -3.10
CA ASP A 394 22.30 4.18 -2.40
C ASP A 394 23.68 4.49 -3.01
N ALA A 395 23.80 4.41 -4.33
CA ALA A 395 25.01 4.76 -5.05
C ALA A 395 25.41 6.24 -4.85
N PHE A 396 24.43 7.14 -4.89
CA PHE A 396 24.65 8.57 -4.65
C PHE A 396 25.09 8.87 -3.22
N LEU A 397 24.42 8.31 -2.21
CA LEU A 397 24.78 8.47 -0.79
C LEU A 397 26.20 7.95 -0.52
N ALA A 398 26.55 6.78 -1.07
CA ALA A 398 27.90 6.24 -0.99
C ALA A 398 28.93 7.21 -1.62
N LYS A 399 28.63 7.76 -2.80
CA LYS A 399 29.50 8.71 -3.52
C LYS A 399 29.73 10.00 -2.72
N VAL A 400 28.74 10.50 -1.98
CA VAL A 400 28.89 11.70 -1.12
C VAL A 400 29.38 11.39 0.31
N GLY A 401 29.80 10.15 0.58
CA GLY A 401 30.36 9.75 1.88
C GLY A 401 29.32 9.63 3.01
N LEU A 402 28.06 9.35 2.67
CA LEU A 402 26.97 9.14 3.60
C LEU A 402 26.53 7.66 3.65
N PRO A 403 25.92 7.17 4.74
CA PRO A 403 25.46 5.78 4.82
C PRO A 403 24.43 5.41 3.75
N SER A 404 24.67 4.29 3.09
CA SER A 404 23.84 3.74 1.99
C SER A 404 23.53 2.25 2.17
N THR A 405 24.11 1.59 3.17
CA THR A 405 23.88 0.17 3.44
C THR A 405 22.62 -0.02 4.26
N LEU A 406 21.80 -1.01 3.89
CA LEU A 406 20.70 -1.49 4.73
C LEU A 406 21.26 -2.04 6.05
N VAL A 407 20.93 -1.40 7.17
CA VAL A 407 21.32 -1.82 8.53
C VAL A 407 20.15 -2.41 9.32
N ASP A 408 18.92 -1.99 9.01
CA ASP A 408 17.70 -2.52 9.64
C ASP A 408 16.60 -2.75 8.59
N PRO A 409 16.30 -4.02 8.24
CA PRO A 409 15.27 -4.37 7.27
C PRO A 409 13.83 -4.19 7.79
N ASP A 410 13.59 -4.09 9.10
CA ASP A 410 12.22 -4.00 9.67
C ASP A 410 11.53 -2.66 9.35
N TYR A 411 12.29 -1.67 8.89
CA TYR A 411 11.75 -0.41 8.36
C TYR A 411 11.32 -0.49 6.88
N LEU A 412 11.66 -1.54 6.13
CA LEU A 412 11.28 -1.70 4.72
C LEU A 412 10.12 -2.70 4.55
N PRO A 413 9.35 -2.64 3.44
CA PRO A 413 8.35 -3.65 3.15
C PRO A 413 9.01 -5.02 3.01
N GLN A 414 8.31 -6.10 3.39
CA GLN A 414 8.80 -7.45 3.15
C GLN A 414 9.13 -7.65 1.67
N ALA A 415 10.32 -8.18 1.39
CA ALA A 415 10.69 -8.53 0.02
C ALA A 415 9.74 -9.64 -0.50
N PRO A 416 9.28 -9.56 -1.77
CA PRO A 416 8.49 -10.63 -2.36
C PRO A 416 9.32 -11.93 -2.37
N PRO A 417 8.75 -13.07 -1.95
CA PRO A 417 9.41 -14.36 -2.14
C PRO A 417 9.62 -14.63 -3.64
N PRO A 418 10.65 -15.41 -4.02
CA PRO A 418 10.88 -15.75 -5.41
C PRO A 418 9.68 -16.52 -6.01
N PRO A 419 9.43 -16.40 -7.33
CA PRO A 419 8.40 -17.18 -8.01
C PRO A 419 8.61 -18.68 -7.79
N SER A 420 7.55 -19.36 -7.35
CA SER A 420 7.56 -20.81 -7.07
C SER A 420 7.30 -21.66 -8.30
N HIS A 421 6.79 -21.05 -9.39
CA HIS A 421 6.26 -21.71 -10.58
C HIS A 421 5.20 -22.81 -10.30
N TYR A 422 4.56 -22.78 -9.13
CA TYR A 422 3.55 -23.76 -8.71
C TYR A 422 2.32 -23.83 -9.64
N ALA A 423 1.93 -22.70 -10.22
CA ALA A 423 0.84 -22.58 -11.19
C ALA A 423 0.95 -21.26 -11.98
N ALA A 424 0.21 -21.14 -13.07
CA ALA A 424 -0.06 -19.86 -13.71
C ALA A 424 -0.90 -18.96 -12.75
N LEU A 425 -0.64 -17.65 -12.79
CA LEU A 425 -1.30 -16.68 -11.90
C LEU A 425 -2.83 -16.71 -12.04
N ASP A 426 -3.35 -17.00 -13.23
CA ASP A 426 -4.78 -17.03 -13.57
C ASP A 426 -5.44 -18.42 -13.44
N ASP A 427 -4.70 -19.50 -13.10
CA ASP A 427 -5.33 -20.80 -12.83
C ASP A 427 -6.01 -20.81 -11.45
N VAL A 428 -7.25 -20.30 -11.44
CA VAL A 428 -8.10 -20.23 -10.25
C VAL A 428 -8.37 -21.61 -9.62
N ARG A 429 -8.18 -22.70 -10.38
CA ARG A 429 -8.32 -24.08 -9.89
C ARG A 429 -7.07 -24.56 -9.14
N ALA A 430 -5.92 -23.92 -9.33
CA ALA A 430 -4.68 -24.25 -8.63
C ALA A 430 -4.66 -23.79 -7.18
N ILE A 431 -5.47 -22.79 -6.83
CA ILE A 431 -5.43 -22.12 -5.53
C ILE A 431 -5.83 -23.11 -4.41
N PRO A 432 -4.91 -23.43 -3.49
CA PRO A 432 -5.16 -24.33 -2.37
C PRO A 432 -6.32 -23.87 -1.51
N TYR A 433 -7.17 -24.79 -1.05
CA TYR A 433 -8.28 -24.57 -0.10
C TYR A 433 -9.40 -23.60 -0.54
N LEU A 434 -9.15 -22.66 -1.45
CA LEU A 434 -10.02 -21.50 -1.67
C LEU A 434 -11.39 -21.88 -2.27
N ASN A 435 -11.48 -22.98 -3.01
CA ASN A 435 -12.72 -23.55 -3.54
C ASN A 435 -13.12 -24.88 -2.85
N ALA A 436 -12.54 -25.20 -1.69
CA ALA A 436 -12.72 -26.51 -1.02
C ALA A 436 -14.16 -26.84 -0.59
N HIS A 437 -15.02 -25.83 -0.45
CA HIS A 437 -16.41 -25.98 -0.02
C HIS A 437 -17.42 -26.12 -1.18
N GLY A 438 -16.94 -26.21 -2.42
CA GLY A 438 -17.80 -26.48 -3.59
C GLY A 438 -18.65 -25.29 -4.06
N ASP A 439 -18.39 -24.08 -3.56
CA ASP A 439 -18.95 -22.84 -4.11
C ASP A 439 -17.91 -22.04 -4.92
N ASN A 440 -18.39 -21.16 -5.79
CA ASN A 440 -17.55 -20.30 -6.62
C ASN A 440 -17.13 -19.00 -5.89
N SER A 441 -17.32 -18.89 -4.57
CA SER A 441 -17.04 -17.65 -3.83
C SER A 441 -15.54 -17.37 -3.77
N GLY A 442 -14.73 -18.41 -3.57
CA GLY A 442 -13.28 -18.36 -3.61
C GLY A 442 -12.73 -17.89 -4.95
N SER A 443 -13.22 -18.50 -6.04
CA SER A 443 -12.90 -18.11 -7.41
C SER A 443 -13.26 -16.64 -7.69
N THR A 444 -14.42 -16.20 -7.21
CA THR A 444 -14.85 -14.79 -7.33
C THR A 444 -13.98 -13.85 -6.50
N TYR A 445 -13.52 -14.29 -5.32
CA TYR A 445 -12.62 -13.53 -4.45
C TYR A 445 -11.24 -13.34 -5.09
N TYR A 446 -10.69 -14.40 -5.68
CA TYR A 446 -9.41 -14.33 -6.40
C TYR A 446 -9.50 -13.51 -7.69
N GLY A 447 -10.58 -13.63 -8.47
CA GLY A 447 -10.79 -12.79 -9.65
C GLY A 447 -10.80 -11.28 -9.32
N LYS A 448 -11.24 -10.89 -8.12
CA LYS A 448 -11.11 -9.50 -7.63
C LYS A 448 -9.69 -9.14 -7.20
N PHE A 449 -8.90 -10.09 -6.70
CA PHE A 449 -7.48 -9.87 -6.39
C PHE A 449 -6.67 -9.57 -7.67
N LEU A 450 -6.89 -10.33 -8.75
CA LEU A 450 -6.23 -10.12 -10.05
C LEU A 450 -6.51 -8.73 -10.69
N GLN A 451 -7.58 -8.05 -10.26
CA GLN A 451 -7.96 -6.71 -10.74
C GLN A 451 -7.41 -5.56 -9.88
N ARG A 452 -6.74 -5.86 -8.76
CA ARG A 452 -6.16 -4.83 -7.88
C ARG A 452 -4.89 -4.23 -8.50
N PRO A 453 -4.59 -2.94 -8.25
CA PRO A 453 -3.32 -2.35 -8.63
C PRO A 453 -2.15 -3.06 -7.94
N LEU A 454 -0.96 -2.87 -8.48
CA LEU A 454 0.28 -3.23 -7.80
C LEU A 454 0.65 -2.12 -6.77
N PRO A 455 1.56 -2.41 -5.81
CA PRO A 455 1.93 -3.75 -5.38
C PRO A 455 0.75 -4.43 -4.64
N ARG A 456 0.64 -5.76 -4.71
CA ARG A 456 -0.46 -6.55 -4.11
C ARG A 456 -0.01 -7.90 -3.61
N ALA A 457 -0.71 -8.44 -2.62
CA ALA A 457 -0.46 -9.80 -2.13
C ALA A 457 -1.76 -10.50 -1.73
N ILE A 458 -1.75 -11.83 -1.84
CA ILE A 458 -2.79 -12.71 -1.30
C ILE A 458 -2.17 -13.82 -0.44
N ALA A 459 -2.67 -13.91 0.78
CA ALA A 459 -2.39 -15.00 1.70
C ALA A 459 -3.61 -15.93 1.81
N ILE A 460 -3.36 -17.22 1.75
CA ILE A 460 -4.34 -18.30 1.78
C ILE A 460 -4.07 -19.18 3.00
N GLY A 461 -5.11 -19.47 3.77
CA GLY A 461 -5.12 -20.51 4.80
C GLY A 461 -6.24 -21.52 4.56
N ARG A 462 -6.33 -22.53 5.41
CA ARG A 462 -7.24 -23.67 5.27
C ARG A 462 -8.73 -23.34 5.20
N THR A 463 -9.17 -22.22 5.78
CA THR A 463 -10.60 -21.83 5.85
C THR A 463 -10.87 -20.39 5.41
N GLY A 464 -9.87 -19.69 4.85
CA GLY A 464 -10.03 -18.29 4.50
C GLY A 464 -8.77 -17.65 3.91
N ALA A 465 -8.93 -16.41 3.44
CA ALA A 465 -7.89 -15.66 2.76
C ALA A 465 -7.84 -14.19 3.19
N GLY A 466 -6.67 -13.57 3.01
CA GLY A 466 -6.41 -12.14 3.17
C GLY A 466 -5.81 -11.56 1.90
N THR A 467 -6.22 -10.35 1.51
CA THR A 467 -5.75 -9.67 0.30
C THR A 467 -5.48 -8.21 0.59
N ALA A 468 -4.34 -7.70 0.14
CA ALA A 468 -3.99 -6.30 0.26
C ALA A 468 -3.28 -5.81 -1.01
N ASP A 469 -3.40 -4.51 -1.26
CA ASP A 469 -2.90 -3.81 -2.44
C ASP A 469 -2.57 -2.36 -2.07
N GLY A 470 -1.66 -1.73 -2.81
CA GLY A 470 -1.09 -0.43 -2.50
C GLY A 470 -0.42 -0.38 -1.12
N GLY A 471 -0.39 0.82 -0.53
CA GLY A 471 0.10 1.04 0.84
C GLY A 471 1.56 0.64 1.06
N PHE A 472 2.00 0.66 2.32
CA PHE A 472 3.39 0.36 2.65
C PHE A 472 3.80 -1.09 2.38
N ASP A 473 3.13 -2.05 3.04
CA ASP A 473 3.43 -3.48 2.92
C ASP A 473 2.15 -4.29 2.64
N PRO A 474 1.87 -4.66 1.38
CA PRO A 474 0.74 -5.53 1.06
C PRO A 474 0.95 -6.98 1.54
N ILE A 475 2.18 -7.49 1.62
CA ILE A 475 2.47 -8.86 2.08
C ILE A 475 2.07 -9.01 3.55
N ALA A 476 2.57 -8.15 4.43
CA ALA A 476 2.28 -8.17 5.86
C ALA A 476 0.78 -7.96 6.13
N ARG A 477 0.12 -7.04 5.40
CA ARG A 477 -1.32 -6.79 5.51
C ARG A 477 -2.15 -7.98 5.03
N ALA A 478 -1.80 -8.62 3.92
CA ALA A 478 -2.49 -9.81 3.42
C ALA A 478 -2.36 -10.98 4.40
N MET A 479 -1.16 -11.23 4.94
CA MET A 479 -0.90 -12.24 5.96
C MET A 479 -1.72 -11.98 7.24
N LYS A 480 -1.68 -10.75 7.78
CA LYS A 480 -2.47 -10.34 8.97
C LYS A 480 -3.98 -10.53 8.75
N GLN A 481 -4.51 -10.13 7.59
CA GLN A 481 -5.92 -10.36 7.25
C GLN A 481 -6.29 -11.84 7.11
N CYS A 482 -5.37 -12.69 6.65
CA CYS A 482 -5.59 -14.13 6.56
C CYS A 482 -5.63 -14.75 7.97
N GLN A 483 -4.64 -14.42 8.81
CA GLN A 483 -4.49 -14.93 10.18
C GLN A 483 -5.70 -14.61 11.08
N GLN A 484 -6.41 -13.51 10.81
CA GLN A 484 -7.68 -13.17 11.47
C GLN A 484 -8.86 -14.10 11.12
N LYS A 485 -8.75 -14.91 10.06
CA LYS A 485 -9.85 -15.73 9.49
C LYS A 485 -9.51 -17.21 9.37
N SER A 486 -8.23 -17.57 9.36
CA SER A 486 -7.75 -18.93 9.12
C SER A 486 -6.44 -19.19 9.86
N ALA A 487 -6.26 -20.44 10.29
CA ALA A 487 -4.95 -20.96 10.65
C ALA A 487 -4.11 -21.26 9.39
N GLU A 488 -2.81 -21.48 9.61
CA GLU A 488 -1.85 -21.99 8.60
C GLU A 488 -1.74 -21.13 7.33
N CYS A 489 -1.94 -19.81 7.48
CA CYS A 489 -1.83 -18.86 6.37
C CYS A 489 -0.43 -18.82 5.76
N ARG A 490 -0.38 -18.88 4.43
CA ARG A 490 0.82 -18.76 3.59
C ARG A 490 0.53 -17.85 2.40
N LEU A 491 1.56 -17.18 1.87
CA LEU A 491 1.43 -16.42 0.64
C LEU A 491 1.18 -17.37 -0.54
N TYR A 492 0.21 -17.01 -1.39
CA TYR A 492 -0.05 -17.72 -2.64
C TYR A 492 0.48 -16.96 -3.85
N ALA A 493 0.21 -15.66 -3.92
CA ALA A 493 0.74 -14.80 -4.96
C ALA A 493 1.12 -13.42 -4.40
N VAL A 494 2.18 -12.85 -4.95
CA VAL A 494 2.61 -11.46 -4.75
C VAL A 494 2.78 -10.84 -6.14
N ASP A 495 2.22 -9.65 -6.32
CA ASP A 495 2.16 -8.92 -7.58
C ASP A 495 1.60 -9.74 -8.75
N ASN A 496 2.49 -10.25 -9.60
CA ASN A 496 2.14 -11.09 -10.76
C ASN A 496 2.69 -12.53 -10.65
N ASP A 497 3.35 -12.86 -9.55
CA ASP A 497 4.04 -14.14 -9.35
C ASP A 497 3.34 -15.02 -8.32
N VAL A 498 3.19 -16.31 -8.66
CA VAL A 498 2.75 -17.33 -7.71
C VAL A 498 3.95 -17.76 -6.87
N VAL A 499 3.86 -17.55 -5.56
CA VAL A 499 4.91 -17.82 -4.56
C VAL A 499 4.57 -19.01 -3.65
N TRP A 500 3.50 -19.75 -3.96
CA TRP A 500 3.06 -20.88 -3.15
C TRP A 500 4.04 -22.07 -3.17
N VAL A 501 4.57 -22.44 -2.01
CA VAL A 501 5.45 -23.62 -1.86
C VAL A 501 4.73 -24.74 -1.09
N ARG A 502 4.74 -25.95 -1.65
CA ARG A 502 4.25 -27.19 -0.98
C ARG A 502 5.16 -27.54 0.20
N PRO A 503 4.65 -28.03 1.35
CA PRO A 503 5.53 -28.49 2.44
C PRO A 503 6.41 -29.67 2.04
N THR A 504 5.85 -30.74 1.46
CA THR A 504 6.60 -31.77 0.74
C THR A 504 6.68 -31.44 -0.76
N PRO A 505 7.88 -31.39 -1.36
CA PRO A 505 8.03 -31.27 -2.81
C PRO A 505 7.34 -32.41 -3.57
N ALA A 506 6.66 -32.05 -4.66
CA ALA A 506 6.18 -33.03 -5.64
C ALA A 506 7.34 -33.41 -6.58
N PRO A 507 7.38 -34.65 -7.12
CA PRO A 507 8.20 -34.94 -8.28
C PRO A 507 7.79 -34.06 -9.47
N PRO A 508 8.67 -33.81 -10.45
CA PRO A 508 8.32 -33.02 -11.63
C PRO A 508 7.18 -33.67 -12.41
N ALA A 509 6.37 -32.84 -13.07
CA ALA A 509 5.37 -33.31 -14.02
C ALA A 509 6.03 -34.13 -15.15
N THR A 510 5.31 -35.13 -15.63
CA THR A 510 5.76 -36.08 -16.66
C THR A 510 4.78 -36.09 -17.82
N HIS A 511 5.24 -36.51 -18.99
CA HIS A 511 4.39 -36.69 -20.17
C HIS A 511 3.91 -38.15 -20.32
N PHE A 512 3.77 -38.88 -19.20
CA PHE A 512 3.33 -40.28 -19.22
C PHE A 512 1.90 -40.43 -19.77
N ALA A 513 0.97 -39.60 -19.30
CA ALA A 513 -0.42 -39.57 -19.72
C ALA A 513 -1.04 -38.18 -19.46
N THR A 514 -2.21 -37.91 -20.02
CA THR A 514 -3.02 -36.75 -19.57
C THR A 514 -3.65 -37.08 -18.21
N LEU A 515 -3.91 -36.06 -17.39
CA LEU A 515 -4.45 -36.26 -16.03
C LEU A 515 -5.81 -36.98 -16.04
N ASP A 516 -6.62 -36.74 -17.07
CA ASP A 516 -7.95 -37.30 -17.27
C ASP A 516 -7.96 -38.72 -17.88
N ASP A 517 -6.81 -39.27 -18.30
CA ASP A 517 -6.72 -40.66 -18.75
C ASP A 517 -6.73 -41.64 -17.56
N VAL A 518 -7.95 -42.00 -17.16
CA VAL A 518 -8.23 -43.03 -16.14
C VAL A 518 -7.74 -44.42 -16.57
N ASN A 519 -7.54 -44.68 -17.87
CA ASN A 519 -7.09 -45.97 -18.37
C ASN A 519 -5.57 -46.13 -18.27
N ALA A 520 -4.81 -45.04 -18.42
CA ALA A 520 -3.35 -45.04 -18.30
C ALA A 520 -2.82 -45.35 -16.89
N VAL A 521 -3.63 -45.17 -15.83
CA VAL A 521 -3.16 -45.37 -14.44
C VAL A 521 -2.73 -46.83 -14.19
N PRO A 522 -1.45 -47.10 -13.85
CA PRO A 522 -0.96 -48.46 -13.63
C PRO A 522 -1.61 -49.17 -12.45
N TYR A 523 -1.60 -50.51 -12.48
CA TYR A 523 -2.04 -51.42 -11.41
C TYR A 523 -3.50 -51.32 -10.93
N LEU A 524 -4.30 -50.36 -11.43
CA LEU A 524 -5.68 -50.18 -10.99
C LEU A 524 -6.67 -51.18 -11.61
N ASP A 525 -7.46 -51.79 -10.74
CA ASP A 525 -8.69 -52.51 -11.09
C ASP A 525 -9.86 -51.54 -11.36
N ALA A 526 -11.06 -52.08 -11.64
CA ALA A 526 -12.25 -51.26 -11.90
C ALA A 526 -12.64 -50.35 -10.70
N LYS A 527 -12.36 -50.80 -9.47
CA LYS A 527 -12.64 -50.02 -8.25
C LYS A 527 -11.62 -48.89 -8.08
N GLY A 528 -10.36 -49.13 -8.44
CA GLY A 528 -9.29 -48.13 -8.50
C GLY A 528 -9.56 -47.05 -9.53
N ARG A 529 -9.99 -47.43 -10.74
CA ARG A 529 -10.37 -46.46 -11.79
C ARG A 529 -11.51 -45.53 -11.33
N ALA A 530 -12.57 -46.10 -10.74
CA ALA A 530 -13.64 -45.33 -10.10
C ALA A 530 -13.19 -44.52 -8.86
N GLY A 531 -12.06 -44.89 -8.24
CA GLY A 531 -11.38 -44.12 -7.19
C GLY A 531 -10.61 -42.91 -7.76
N TYR A 532 -9.91 -43.12 -8.87
CA TYR A 532 -9.18 -42.07 -9.58
C TYR A 532 -10.13 -41.01 -10.18
N GLU A 533 -11.27 -41.42 -10.74
CA GLU A 533 -12.35 -40.51 -11.17
C GLU A 533 -12.81 -39.57 -10.03
N LYS A 534 -12.93 -40.10 -8.80
CA LYS A 534 -13.26 -39.28 -7.62
C LYS A 534 -12.13 -38.34 -7.23
N PHE A 535 -10.88 -38.78 -7.34
CA PHE A 535 -9.70 -37.92 -7.16
C PHE A 535 -9.69 -36.74 -8.13
N LEU A 536 -10.09 -36.93 -9.40
CA LEU A 536 -10.19 -35.84 -10.38
C LEU A 536 -11.19 -34.75 -9.97
N ALA A 537 -12.19 -35.07 -9.15
CA ALA A 537 -13.13 -34.13 -8.55
C ALA A 537 -12.70 -33.56 -7.18
N MET A 538 -11.62 -34.06 -6.56
CA MET A 538 -11.17 -33.56 -5.26
C MET A 538 -10.60 -32.13 -5.36
N PRO A 539 -10.82 -31.27 -4.35
CA PRO A 539 -10.20 -29.94 -4.30
C PRO A 539 -8.71 -30.00 -3.94
N ARG A 540 -7.94 -28.98 -4.37
CA ARG A 540 -6.50 -28.86 -4.09
C ARG A 540 -6.22 -28.31 -2.68
N PRO A 541 -5.11 -28.68 -2.01
CA PRO A 541 -4.08 -29.60 -2.49
C PRO A 541 -4.56 -31.07 -2.42
N ARG A 542 -4.21 -31.86 -3.44
CA ARG A 542 -4.56 -33.29 -3.58
C ARG A 542 -3.42 -34.13 -4.16
N VAL A 543 -3.44 -35.43 -3.89
CA VAL A 543 -2.50 -36.43 -4.40
C VAL A 543 -3.18 -37.79 -4.58
N PHE A 544 -2.75 -38.54 -5.59
CA PHE A 544 -3.10 -39.94 -5.82
C PHE A 544 -1.84 -40.79 -5.80
N ALA A 545 -1.84 -41.86 -5.02
CA ALA A 545 -0.71 -42.78 -4.89
C ALA A 545 -1.15 -44.22 -5.20
N ILE A 546 -0.24 -45.00 -5.76
CA ILE A 546 -0.43 -46.40 -6.14
C ILE A 546 0.77 -47.24 -5.73
N ALA A 547 0.57 -48.55 -5.57
CA ALA A 547 1.60 -49.55 -5.36
C ALA A 547 1.47 -50.71 -6.36
N ALA A 548 2.54 -51.48 -6.54
CA ALA A 548 2.61 -52.56 -7.53
C ALA A 548 1.68 -53.75 -7.22
N ASP A 549 1.21 -53.87 -5.97
CA ASP A 549 0.24 -54.88 -5.52
C ASP A 549 -1.23 -54.50 -5.83
N GLY A 550 -1.45 -53.37 -6.50
CA GLY A 550 -2.78 -52.85 -6.83
C GLY A 550 -3.41 -51.98 -5.74
N TRP A 551 -2.71 -51.72 -4.62
CA TRP A 551 -3.16 -50.71 -3.67
C TRP A 551 -3.16 -49.31 -4.28
N TRP A 552 -4.14 -48.51 -3.89
CA TRP A 552 -4.25 -47.10 -4.23
C TRP A 552 -4.98 -46.34 -3.13
N ASP A 553 -4.72 -45.05 -3.04
CA ASP A 553 -5.52 -44.13 -2.23
C ASP A 553 -5.44 -42.71 -2.81
N ALA A 554 -6.32 -41.83 -2.32
CA ALA A 554 -6.33 -40.41 -2.62
C ALA A 554 -6.39 -39.59 -1.34
N ALA A 555 -5.58 -38.54 -1.25
CA ALA A 555 -5.60 -37.58 -0.15
C ALA A 555 -5.80 -36.17 -0.68
N ALA A 556 -6.69 -35.41 -0.04
CA ALA A 556 -6.97 -34.02 -0.37
C ALA A 556 -7.27 -33.22 0.90
N LEU A 557 -7.06 -31.91 0.87
CA LEU A 557 -7.32 -30.98 1.98
C LEU A 557 -6.68 -31.38 3.32
N GLY A 558 -5.35 -31.24 3.38
CA GLY A 558 -4.59 -31.37 4.63
C GLY A 558 -3.35 -30.48 4.58
N PRO A 559 -2.63 -30.32 5.71
CA PRO A 559 -1.39 -29.54 5.74
C PRO A 559 -0.38 -30.06 4.72
N ASP A 560 -0.24 -31.39 4.61
CA ASP A 560 0.60 -32.05 3.61
C ASP A 560 -0.01 -33.39 3.15
N PRO A 561 -0.80 -33.38 2.06
CA PRO A 561 -1.38 -34.61 1.51
C PRO A 561 -0.33 -35.60 1.01
N ILE A 562 0.82 -35.13 0.51
CA ILE A 562 1.87 -35.97 -0.08
C ILE A 562 2.58 -36.76 1.02
N ALA A 563 2.98 -36.10 2.11
CA ALA A 563 3.56 -36.78 3.26
C ALA A 563 2.58 -37.78 3.88
N TYR A 564 1.30 -37.37 4.04
CA TYR A 564 0.24 -38.24 4.59
C TYR A 564 0.07 -39.52 3.78
N ILE A 565 -0.07 -39.43 2.45
CA ILE A 565 -0.37 -40.60 1.63
C ILE A 565 0.83 -41.54 1.49
N ARG A 566 2.06 -41.00 1.45
CA ARG A 566 3.29 -41.79 1.48
C ARG A 566 3.39 -42.59 2.78
N ALA A 567 3.20 -41.95 3.93
CA ALA A 567 3.23 -42.61 5.22
C ALA A 567 2.13 -43.69 5.34
N LYS A 568 0.92 -43.41 4.86
CA LYS A 568 -0.20 -44.37 4.86
C LYS A 568 0.07 -45.60 3.98
N CYS A 569 0.64 -45.42 2.80
CA CYS A 569 1.02 -46.52 1.92
C CYS A 569 2.15 -47.37 2.52
N SER A 570 3.26 -46.74 2.90
CA SER A 570 4.46 -47.43 3.42
C SER A 570 4.24 -48.19 4.73
N ALA A 571 3.11 -47.99 5.41
CA ALA A 571 2.73 -48.73 6.61
C ALA A 571 2.26 -50.18 6.33
N ALA A 572 1.84 -50.49 5.10
CA ALA A 572 1.28 -51.79 4.74
C ALA A 572 1.68 -52.31 3.34
N HIS A 573 2.23 -51.46 2.47
CA HIS A 573 2.50 -51.76 1.07
C HIS A 573 3.95 -51.43 0.68
N GLN A 574 4.46 -52.11 -0.36
CA GLN A 574 5.79 -51.87 -0.94
C GLN A 574 5.66 -51.12 -2.27
N ASP A 575 6.75 -50.53 -2.77
CA ASP A 575 6.79 -49.77 -4.04
C ASP A 575 5.75 -48.65 -4.18
N CYS A 576 5.41 -48.02 -3.05
CA CYS A 576 4.53 -46.86 -2.95
C CYS A 576 5.03 -45.67 -3.78
N ARG A 577 4.39 -45.40 -4.92
CA ARG A 577 4.72 -44.29 -5.83
C ARG A 577 3.55 -43.31 -5.96
N LEU A 578 3.87 -42.05 -6.21
CA LEU A 578 2.86 -41.05 -6.55
C LEU A 578 2.54 -41.17 -8.03
N TYR A 579 1.24 -41.19 -8.39
CA TYR A 579 0.81 -41.14 -9.78
C TYR A 579 0.49 -39.72 -10.22
N ALA A 580 -0.29 -38.99 -9.42
CA ALA A 580 -0.72 -37.63 -9.74
C ALA A 580 -0.68 -36.72 -8.50
N VAL A 581 -0.29 -35.47 -8.70
CA VAL A 581 -0.32 -34.41 -7.67
C VAL A 581 -1.04 -33.21 -8.27
N ASP A 582 -2.13 -32.77 -7.63
CA ASP A 582 -2.96 -31.65 -8.09
C ASP A 582 -3.44 -31.72 -9.55
N GLY A 583 -2.70 -31.12 -10.47
CA GLY A 583 -2.99 -31.07 -11.90
C GLY A 583 -2.06 -31.94 -12.76
N ASP A 584 -1.03 -32.51 -12.15
CA ASP A 584 0.12 -33.07 -12.86
C ASP A 584 0.20 -34.59 -12.67
N VAL A 585 0.44 -35.32 -13.76
CA VAL A 585 0.87 -36.71 -13.71
C VAL A 585 2.36 -36.73 -13.43
N VAL A 586 2.77 -37.33 -12.32
CA VAL A 586 4.17 -37.37 -11.82
C VAL A 586 4.79 -38.77 -11.94
N TRP A 587 4.13 -39.66 -12.68
CA TRP A 587 4.50 -41.06 -12.81
C TRP A 587 5.77 -41.24 -13.66
N GLN A 588 6.76 -41.92 -13.08
CA GLN A 588 7.95 -42.41 -13.79
C GLN A 588 7.91 -43.94 -13.79
N HIS A 589 8.15 -44.53 -14.97
CA HIS A 589 8.27 -45.98 -15.16
C HIS A 589 9.48 -46.54 -14.39
#